data_AF-A0A356X5T6-F1
#
_entry.id   AF-A0A356X5T6-F1
#
_cell.length_a   1.000
_cell.length_b   1.000
_cell.length_c   1.000
_cell.angle_alpha   90.00
_cell.angle_beta   90.00
_cell.angle_gamma   90.00
#
_symmetry.space_group_name_H-M   'P 1'
#
loop_
_entity.id
_entity.type
_entity.pdbx_description
1 polymer ?
#
loop_
_entity_poly.entity_id
_entity_poly.type
_entity_poly.pdbx_seq_one_letter_code
_entity_poly.pdbx_strand_id
1 'polypeptide(L)'
;MNALDSAVQKKIDQWLNGNYDEDTKTAIQQKVDDEKYDELTDAFYKDLEFGTGGLRGIMGIGSNRVNKYTFGMATQGLSNFLKKQYPDEELKVVIAHDCRNNSDTLSKVVADVFTANGIKVFYFDALRPTPELSYAIRELGCQSGVMLTASHNPKEYNGYKAYGADGGQLVAPFDKMVMQEVQ
;
A
#
# COMPACT_ATOMS: atom_id res chain seq x y z
N MET A 1 24.67 -2.32 -25.19
CA MET A 1 24.03 -3.30 -24.29
C MET A 1 23.58 -2.53 -23.07
N ASN A 2 22.29 -2.29 -22.93
CA ASN A 2 21.75 -1.74 -21.68
C ASN A 2 21.91 -2.85 -20.64
N ALA A 3 22.80 -2.66 -19.68
CA ALA A 3 22.90 -3.54 -18.53
C ALA A 3 22.15 -2.88 -17.36
N LEU A 4 21.58 -3.69 -16.47
CA LEU A 4 20.97 -3.17 -15.25
C LEU A 4 22.05 -2.50 -14.38
N ASP A 5 21.69 -1.35 -13.80
CA ASP A 5 22.53 -0.74 -12.77
C ASP A 5 22.69 -1.71 -11.58
N SER A 6 23.87 -1.69 -10.95
CA SER A 6 24.20 -2.61 -9.86
C SER A 6 23.22 -2.52 -8.67
N ALA A 7 22.67 -1.33 -8.38
CA ALA A 7 21.70 -1.16 -7.30
C ALA A 7 20.33 -1.73 -7.67
N VAL A 8 19.92 -1.58 -8.93
CA VAL A 8 18.69 -2.19 -9.47
C VAL A 8 18.80 -3.70 -9.44
N GLN A 9 19.90 -4.26 -9.93
CA GLN A 9 20.14 -5.71 -9.91
C GLN A 9 20.05 -6.27 -8.49
N LYS A 10 20.70 -5.60 -7.52
CA LYS A 10 20.64 -6.01 -6.12
C LYS A 10 19.20 -6.05 -5.57
N LYS A 11 18.35 -5.08 -5.91
CA LYS A 11 16.93 -5.08 -5.49
C LYS A 11 16.13 -6.20 -6.16
N ILE A 12 16.38 -6.45 -7.44
CA ILE A 12 15.79 -7.60 -8.16
C ILE A 12 16.17 -8.90 -7.47
N ASP A 13 17.45 -9.11 -7.16
CA ASP A 13 17.94 -10.31 -6.49
C ASP A 13 17.31 -10.46 -5.09
N GLN A 14 17.10 -9.37 -4.36
CA GLN A 14 16.38 -9.39 -3.08
C GLN A 14 14.93 -9.84 -3.23
N TRP A 15 14.25 -9.47 -4.31
CA TRP A 15 12.89 -9.93 -4.58
C TRP A 15 12.84 -11.39 -5.04
N LEU A 16 13.79 -11.82 -5.89
CA LEU A 16 13.88 -13.21 -6.35
C LEU A 16 14.20 -14.18 -5.21
N ASN A 17 15.07 -13.77 -4.27
CA ASN A 17 15.49 -14.61 -3.14
C ASN A 17 14.68 -14.35 -1.85
N GLY A 18 13.79 -13.36 -1.85
CA GLY A 18 13.03 -12.94 -0.69
C GLY A 18 11.74 -13.73 -0.47
N ASN A 19 10.98 -13.32 0.55
CA ASN A 19 9.67 -13.89 0.87
C ASN A 19 8.55 -13.30 -0.02
N TYR A 20 8.72 -13.47 -1.32
CA TYR A 20 7.72 -13.14 -2.34
C TYR A 20 7.13 -14.44 -2.88
N ASP A 21 5.91 -14.38 -3.40
CA ASP A 21 5.28 -15.55 -4.00
C ASP A 21 5.94 -15.91 -5.33
N GLU A 22 5.71 -17.16 -5.75
CA GLU A 22 6.32 -17.71 -6.95
C GLU A 22 5.84 -17.02 -8.23
N ASP A 23 4.60 -16.53 -8.30
CA ASP A 23 4.09 -15.80 -9.46
C ASP A 23 4.84 -14.48 -9.66
N THR A 24 5.11 -13.76 -8.57
CA THR A 24 5.87 -12.51 -8.53
C THR A 24 7.31 -12.78 -8.95
N LYS A 25 7.97 -13.79 -8.37
CA LYS A 25 9.34 -14.15 -8.75
C LYS A 25 9.44 -14.57 -10.21
N THR A 26 8.50 -15.39 -10.68
CA THR A 26 8.43 -15.85 -12.07
C THR A 26 8.30 -14.67 -13.03
N ALA A 27 7.42 -13.72 -12.73
CA ALA A 27 7.22 -12.55 -13.58
C ALA A 27 8.40 -11.57 -13.55
N ILE A 28 9.18 -11.51 -12.47
CA ILE A 28 10.47 -10.79 -12.44
C ILE A 28 11.48 -11.52 -13.32
N GLN A 29 11.65 -12.83 -13.13
CA GLN A 29 12.62 -13.63 -13.86
C GLN A 29 12.33 -13.59 -15.37
N GLN A 30 11.07 -13.68 -15.78
CA GLN A 30 10.69 -13.56 -17.18
C GLN A 30 11.10 -12.21 -17.78
N LYS A 31 10.97 -11.10 -17.06
CA LYS A 31 11.43 -9.78 -17.53
C LYS A 31 12.96 -9.71 -17.65
N VAL A 32 13.68 -10.42 -16.79
CA VAL A 32 15.15 -10.55 -16.88
C VAL A 32 15.53 -11.35 -18.12
N ASP A 33 14.90 -12.50 -18.32
CA ASP A 33 15.15 -13.41 -19.45
C ASP A 33 14.80 -12.75 -20.80
N ASP A 34 13.74 -11.93 -20.83
CA ASP A 34 13.30 -11.15 -22.00
C ASP A 34 14.08 -9.84 -22.20
N GLU A 35 15.15 -9.61 -21.42
CA GLU A 35 16.01 -8.41 -21.47
C GLU A 35 15.24 -7.07 -21.36
N LYS A 36 14.14 -7.04 -20.58
CA LYS A 36 13.29 -5.84 -20.36
C LYS A 36 13.91 -4.88 -19.36
N TYR A 37 15.17 -4.50 -19.57
CA TYR A 37 15.96 -3.75 -18.59
C TYR A 37 15.43 -2.35 -18.29
N ASP A 38 14.81 -1.67 -19.26
CA ASP A 38 14.22 -0.34 -19.02
C ASP A 38 13.00 -0.44 -18.08
N GLU A 39 12.15 -1.46 -18.28
CA GLU A 39 10.99 -1.71 -17.41
C GLU A 39 11.42 -2.12 -16.00
N LEU A 40 12.42 -3.00 -15.90
CA LEU A 40 13.01 -3.43 -14.64
C LEU A 40 13.67 -2.26 -13.91
N THR A 41 14.41 -1.42 -14.62
CA THR A 41 15.00 -0.21 -14.06
C THR A 41 13.91 0.67 -13.49
N ASP A 42 12.87 1.03 -14.25
CA ASP A 42 11.80 1.89 -13.75
C ASP A 42 11.01 1.26 -12.57
N ALA A 43 10.89 -0.07 -12.54
CA ALA A 43 10.21 -0.80 -11.48
C ALA A 43 11.00 -0.90 -10.16
N PHE A 44 12.33 -0.85 -10.20
CA PHE A 44 13.19 -1.16 -9.06
C PHE A 44 14.21 -0.07 -8.68
N TYR A 45 14.38 0.99 -9.48
CA TYR A 45 15.39 2.02 -9.19
C TYR A 45 15.16 2.78 -7.87
N LYS A 46 13.94 2.76 -7.34
CA LYS A 46 13.59 3.34 -6.04
C LYS A 46 12.48 2.55 -5.36
N ASP A 47 12.16 2.95 -4.14
CA ASP A 47 10.97 2.47 -3.44
C ASP A 47 9.81 3.42 -3.69
N LEU A 48 8.59 2.91 -3.66
CA LEU A 48 7.39 3.72 -3.82
C LEU A 48 7.29 4.68 -2.63
N GLU A 49 7.44 5.98 -2.90
CA GLU A 49 7.49 6.99 -1.86
C GLU A 49 6.08 7.35 -1.38
N PHE A 50 5.93 7.51 -0.07
CA PHE A 50 4.75 8.13 0.53
C PHE A 50 4.83 9.65 0.38
N GLY A 51 3.83 10.22 -0.29
CA GLY A 51 3.64 11.66 -0.32
C GLY A 51 2.77 12.15 0.84
N THR A 52 2.50 13.46 0.86
CA THR A 52 1.58 14.16 1.77
C THR A 52 0.14 13.64 1.76
N GLY A 53 -0.16 12.65 0.92
CA GLY A 53 -1.46 12.03 0.82
C GLY A 53 -1.42 10.51 0.67
N GLY A 54 -0.38 9.84 1.16
CA GLY A 54 -0.25 8.38 1.09
C GLY A 54 0.59 7.88 -0.10
N LEU A 55 0.55 6.57 -0.36
CA LEU A 55 1.22 5.96 -1.52
C LEU A 55 0.41 6.16 -2.78
N ARG A 56 1.08 6.42 -3.89
CA ARG A 56 0.46 6.43 -5.22
C ARG A 56 1.48 6.04 -6.27
N GLY A 57 1.10 5.11 -7.14
CA GLY A 57 1.98 4.66 -8.22
C GLY A 57 1.24 3.84 -9.27
N ILE A 58 1.97 3.53 -10.35
CA ILE A 58 1.53 2.57 -11.35
C ILE A 58 1.49 1.20 -10.68
N MET A 59 0.42 0.43 -10.94
CA MET A 59 0.35 -0.95 -10.47
C MET A 59 1.34 -1.83 -11.22
N GLY A 60 1.97 -2.77 -10.52
CA GLY A 60 2.89 -3.71 -11.13
C GLY A 60 3.89 -4.30 -10.15
N ILE A 61 4.82 -5.07 -10.69
CA ILE A 61 5.87 -5.70 -9.89
C ILE A 61 7.04 -4.73 -9.73
N GLY A 62 7.62 -4.73 -8.54
CA GLY A 62 8.79 -3.93 -8.19
C GLY A 62 8.54 -3.02 -7.01
N SER A 63 9.64 -2.53 -6.45
CA SER A 63 9.62 -1.66 -5.27
C SER A 63 9.03 -0.28 -5.56
N ASN A 64 9.12 0.20 -6.81
CA ASN A 64 8.54 1.47 -7.28
C ASN A 64 7.15 1.28 -7.91
N ARG A 65 6.37 0.30 -7.46
CA ARG A 65 5.04 0.00 -7.98
C ARG A 65 4.03 -0.21 -6.87
N VAL A 66 2.76 0.00 -7.19
CA VAL A 66 1.66 -0.45 -6.33
C VAL A 66 1.42 -1.93 -6.54
N ASN A 67 1.53 -2.69 -5.47
CA ASN A 67 1.25 -4.12 -5.39
C ASN A 67 0.95 -4.52 -3.95
N LYS A 68 0.63 -5.80 -3.74
CA LYS A 68 0.30 -6.32 -2.41
C LYS A 68 1.42 -6.17 -1.39
N TYR A 69 2.69 -6.18 -1.79
CA TYR A 69 3.82 -6.02 -0.89
C TYR A 69 3.98 -4.57 -0.43
N THR A 70 3.93 -3.62 -1.36
CA THR A 70 3.99 -2.19 -1.01
C THR A 70 2.79 -1.75 -0.17
N PHE A 71 1.58 -2.23 -0.46
CA PHE A 71 0.41 -1.97 0.38
C PHE A 71 0.51 -2.70 1.72
N GLY A 72 1.01 -3.94 1.74
CA GLY A 72 1.23 -4.68 2.98
C GLY A 72 2.20 -3.98 3.93
N MET A 73 3.34 -3.49 3.41
CA MET A 73 4.31 -2.71 4.18
C MET A 73 3.70 -1.41 4.71
N ALA A 74 2.94 -0.68 3.88
CA ALA A 74 2.19 0.50 4.30
C ALA A 74 1.19 0.22 5.43
N THR A 75 0.43 -0.86 5.30
CA THR A 75 -0.55 -1.28 6.30
C THR A 75 0.12 -1.75 7.58
N GLN A 76 1.26 -2.43 7.49
CA GLN A 76 2.03 -2.82 8.67
C GLN A 76 2.54 -1.58 9.42
N GLY A 77 3.10 -0.59 8.71
CA GLY A 77 3.54 0.67 9.30
C GLY A 77 2.38 1.42 9.98
N LEU A 78 1.22 1.50 9.32
CA LEU A 78 0.03 2.11 9.92
C LEU A 78 -0.45 1.31 11.15
N SER A 79 -0.41 -0.02 11.11
CA SER A 79 -0.76 -0.87 12.26
C SER A 79 0.14 -0.62 13.46
N ASN A 80 1.45 -0.53 13.23
CA ASN A 80 2.44 -0.22 14.27
C ASN A 80 2.21 1.17 14.87
N PHE A 81 1.96 2.17 14.02
CA PHE A 81 1.62 3.52 14.45
C PHE A 81 0.36 3.54 15.33
N LEU A 82 -0.72 2.88 14.92
CA LEU A 82 -1.97 2.86 15.68
C LEU A 82 -1.80 2.19 17.04
N LYS A 83 -1.06 1.08 17.12
CA LYS A 83 -0.74 0.41 18.40
C LYS A 83 0.05 1.29 19.35
N LYS A 84 0.97 2.12 18.83
CA LYS A 84 1.73 3.09 19.63
C LYS A 84 0.88 4.28 20.06
N GLN A 85 0.00 4.77 19.17
CA GLN A 85 -0.82 5.94 19.41
C GLN A 85 -1.99 5.67 20.38
N TYR A 86 -2.54 4.45 20.35
CA TYR A 86 -3.69 4.05 21.15
C TYR A 86 -3.43 2.70 21.86
N PRO A 87 -2.48 2.65 22.83
CA PRO A 87 -1.99 1.38 23.42
C PRO A 87 -3.04 0.62 24.24
N ASP A 88 -4.05 1.31 24.76
CA ASP A 88 -5.06 0.75 25.68
C ASP A 88 -6.47 0.73 25.06
N GLU A 89 -6.59 0.93 23.74
CA GLU A 89 -7.88 0.92 23.04
C GLU A 89 -8.03 -0.30 22.11
N GLU A 90 -9.27 -0.76 21.94
CA GLU A 90 -9.58 -1.69 20.85
C GLU A 90 -9.45 -0.92 19.52
N LEU A 91 -8.42 -1.28 18.74
CA LEU A 91 -8.18 -0.67 17.44
C LEU A 91 -9.20 -1.14 16.41
N LYS A 92 -9.88 -0.16 15.82
CA LYS A 92 -10.82 -0.37 14.71
C LYS A 92 -10.42 0.48 13.51
N VAL A 93 -10.54 -0.09 12.32
CA VAL A 93 -10.29 0.61 11.05
C VAL A 93 -11.39 0.35 10.03
N VAL A 94 -11.61 1.32 9.14
CA VAL A 94 -12.50 1.17 7.98
C VAL A 94 -11.67 1.11 6.70
N ILE A 95 -12.00 0.21 5.78
CA ILE A 95 -11.35 0.14 4.46
C ILE A 95 -12.40 0.38 3.37
N ALA A 96 -12.08 1.30 2.46
CA ALA A 96 -12.86 1.57 1.26
C ALA A 96 -11.96 1.59 0.02
N HIS A 97 -12.55 1.42 -1.15
CA HIS A 97 -11.84 1.46 -2.41
C HIS A 97 -12.71 2.02 -3.54
N ASP A 98 -12.08 2.58 -4.57
CA ASP A 98 -12.75 3.05 -5.77
C ASP A 98 -12.81 1.97 -6.87
N CYS A 99 -13.22 2.36 -8.09
CA CYS A 99 -13.44 1.46 -9.23
C CYS A 99 -12.17 1.15 -10.06
N ARG A 100 -10.97 1.47 -9.58
CA ARG A 100 -9.72 1.18 -10.30
C ARG A 100 -9.43 -0.32 -10.34
N ASN A 101 -8.58 -0.73 -11.29
CA ASN A 101 -8.16 -2.12 -11.42
C ASN A 101 -7.55 -2.60 -10.09
N ASN A 102 -7.85 -3.85 -9.71
CA ASN A 102 -7.31 -4.53 -8.54
C ASN A 102 -7.57 -3.86 -7.18
N SER A 103 -8.32 -2.75 -7.09
CA SER A 103 -8.66 -2.09 -5.82
C SER A 103 -9.41 -3.02 -4.87
N ASP A 104 -10.26 -3.89 -5.40
CA ASP A 104 -11.01 -4.90 -4.66
C ASP A 104 -10.11 -6.01 -4.07
N THR A 105 -9.05 -6.39 -4.80
CA THR A 105 -8.11 -7.43 -4.41
C THR A 105 -7.07 -6.89 -3.44
N LEU A 106 -6.51 -5.71 -3.75
CA LEU A 106 -5.55 -5.03 -2.89
C LEU A 106 -6.16 -4.58 -1.56
N SER A 107 -7.45 -4.20 -1.53
CA SER A 107 -8.11 -3.86 -0.26
C SER A 107 -8.28 -5.06 0.66
N LYS A 108 -8.42 -6.28 0.12
CA LYS A 108 -8.42 -7.52 0.92
C LYS A 108 -7.06 -7.76 1.55
N VAL A 109 -5.96 -7.55 0.81
CA VAL A 109 -4.59 -7.62 1.37
C VAL A 109 -4.44 -6.64 2.54
N VAL A 110 -4.94 -5.41 2.40
CA VAL A 110 -4.92 -4.42 3.50
C VAL A 110 -5.73 -4.93 4.70
N ALA A 111 -6.91 -5.51 4.49
CA ALA A 111 -7.72 -6.09 5.56
C ALA A 111 -7.01 -7.27 6.24
N ASP A 112 -6.37 -8.15 5.48
CA ASP A 112 -5.63 -9.32 5.98
C ASP A 112 -4.48 -8.88 6.88
N VAL A 113 -3.73 -7.85 6.49
CA VAL A 113 -2.61 -7.34 7.30
C VAL A 113 -3.10 -6.70 8.61
N PHE A 114 -4.18 -5.90 8.58
CA PHE A 114 -4.76 -5.34 9.80
C PHE A 114 -5.29 -6.43 10.75
N THR A 115 -6.05 -7.39 10.22
CA THR A 115 -6.62 -8.48 11.03
C THR A 115 -5.53 -9.39 11.59
N ALA A 116 -4.47 -9.70 10.84
CA ALA A 116 -3.29 -10.41 11.34
C ALA A 116 -2.58 -9.64 12.47
N ASN A 117 -2.71 -8.31 12.50
CA ASN A 117 -2.23 -7.46 13.58
C ASN A 117 -3.18 -7.35 14.78
N GLY A 118 -4.32 -8.05 14.77
CA GLY A 118 -5.34 -7.99 15.82
C GLY A 118 -6.21 -6.73 15.78
N ILE A 119 -6.23 -6.01 14.66
CA ILE A 119 -7.03 -4.78 14.48
C ILE A 119 -8.38 -5.17 13.86
N LYS A 120 -9.47 -4.68 14.44
CA LYS A 120 -10.82 -4.92 13.93
C LYS A 120 -11.06 -4.12 12.65
N VAL A 121 -11.47 -4.80 11.59
CA VAL A 121 -11.68 -4.19 10.27
C VAL A 121 -13.17 -4.13 9.94
N PHE A 122 -13.65 -2.94 9.60
CA PHE A 122 -14.90 -2.74 8.87
C PHE A 122 -14.59 -2.62 7.38
N TYR A 123 -15.23 -3.47 6.59
CA TYR A 123 -14.98 -3.60 5.16
C TYR A 123 -16.30 -3.46 4.42
N PHE A 124 -16.35 -2.61 3.39
CA PHE A 124 -17.53 -2.45 2.55
C PHE A 124 -17.67 -3.60 1.54
N ASP A 125 -18.88 -4.07 1.30
CA ASP A 125 -19.15 -5.16 0.32
C ASP A 125 -18.83 -4.78 -1.13
N ALA A 126 -18.74 -3.48 -1.44
CA ALA A 126 -18.45 -2.96 -2.76
C ALA A 126 -17.75 -1.60 -2.69
N LEU A 127 -17.33 -1.09 -3.84
CA LEU A 127 -16.67 0.21 -3.98
C LEU A 127 -17.47 1.34 -3.30
N ARG A 128 -16.75 2.31 -2.73
CA ARG A 128 -17.30 3.46 -2.02
C ARG A 128 -16.53 4.74 -2.30
N PRO A 129 -17.20 5.91 -2.31
CA PRO A 129 -16.51 7.18 -2.48
C PRO A 129 -15.80 7.58 -1.17
N THR A 130 -14.74 8.37 -1.28
CA THR A 130 -13.95 8.84 -0.13
C THR A 130 -14.78 9.49 1.01
N PRO A 131 -15.83 10.30 0.73
CA PRO A 131 -16.65 10.87 1.81
C PRO A 131 -17.37 9.82 2.66
N GLU A 132 -17.71 8.66 2.09
CA GLU A 132 -18.37 7.59 2.85
C GLU A 132 -17.41 6.89 3.80
N LEU A 133 -16.14 6.71 3.39
CA LEU A 133 -15.07 6.30 4.30
C LEU A 133 -14.93 7.28 5.47
N SER A 134 -14.82 8.57 5.16
CA SER A 134 -14.66 9.64 6.16
C SER A 134 -15.81 9.64 7.18
N TYR A 135 -17.05 9.52 6.69
CA TYR A 135 -18.23 9.39 7.53
C TYR A 135 -18.18 8.11 8.40
N ALA A 136 -17.91 6.95 7.79
CA ALA A 136 -17.91 5.67 8.48
C ALA A 136 -16.86 5.57 9.58
N ILE A 137 -15.67 6.17 9.39
CA ILE A 137 -14.64 6.25 10.44
C ILE A 137 -15.21 6.89 11.71
N ARG A 138 -15.89 8.03 11.55
CA ARG A 138 -16.46 8.80 12.66
C ARG A 138 -17.65 8.09 13.28
N GLU A 139 -18.55 7.56 12.45
CA GLU A 139 -19.76 6.86 12.88
C GLU A 139 -19.43 5.58 13.67
N LEU A 140 -18.44 4.81 13.22
CA LEU A 140 -18.04 3.55 13.84
C LEU A 140 -17.00 3.72 14.96
N GLY A 141 -16.57 4.97 15.22
CA GLY A 141 -15.53 5.32 16.20
C GLY A 141 -14.23 4.57 15.93
N CYS A 142 -13.77 4.56 14.68
CA CYS A 142 -12.51 3.94 14.27
C CYS A 142 -11.35 4.90 14.48
N GLN A 143 -10.19 4.37 14.88
CA GLN A 143 -8.97 5.16 15.06
C GLN A 143 -8.33 5.54 13.72
N SER A 144 -8.66 4.83 12.64
CA SER A 144 -8.16 5.12 11.30
C SER A 144 -9.06 4.55 10.20
N GLY A 145 -8.75 4.89 8.96
CA GLY A 145 -9.24 4.15 7.80
C GLY A 145 -8.32 4.28 6.61
N VAL A 146 -8.56 3.45 5.59
CA VAL A 146 -7.77 3.43 4.36
C VAL A 146 -8.69 3.54 3.16
N MET A 147 -8.39 4.50 2.28
CA MET A 147 -9.00 4.59 0.95
C MET A 147 -8.00 4.10 -0.09
N LEU A 148 -8.37 3.06 -0.83
CA LEU A 148 -7.65 2.67 -2.04
C LEU A 148 -8.13 3.51 -3.22
N THR A 149 -7.31 4.50 -3.58
CA THR A 149 -7.58 5.40 -4.71
C THR A 149 -6.33 6.17 -5.11
N ALA A 150 -6.15 6.38 -6.42
CA ALA A 150 -5.22 7.37 -6.95
C ALA A 150 -5.91 8.69 -7.36
N SER A 151 -7.06 9.02 -6.76
CA SER A 151 -7.81 10.25 -7.02
C SER A 151 -8.18 10.41 -8.50
N HIS A 152 -7.56 11.34 -9.23
CA HIS A 152 -7.84 11.64 -10.63
C HIS A 152 -6.91 10.92 -11.62
N ASN A 153 -5.93 10.14 -11.14
CA ASN A 153 -4.98 9.46 -12.02
C ASN A 153 -5.67 8.40 -12.91
N PRO A 154 -5.06 7.98 -14.02
CA PRO A 154 -5.61 6.90 -14.86
C PRO A 154 -5.79 5.57 -14.12
N LYS A 155 -6.63 4.66 -14.64
CA LYS A 155 -7.03 3.40 -13.97
C LYS A 155 -5.88 2.43 -13.69
N GLU A 156 -4.75 2.60 -14.39
CA GLU A 156 -3.50 1.84 -14.22
C GLU A 156 -2.75 2.24 -12.94
N TYR A 157 -3.06 3.42 -12.39
CA TYR A 157 -2.58 3.86 -11.10
C TYR A 157 -3.53 3.42 -9.99
N ASN A 158 -2.95 3.10 -8.85
CA ASN A 158 -3.69 2.95 -7.60
C ASN A 158 -2.93 3.68 -6.48
N GLY A 159 -3.53 3.76 -5.30
CA GLY A 159 -2.95 4.47 -4.18
C GLY A 159 -3.53 4.02 -2.85
N TYR A 160 -2.78 4.23 -1.80
CA TYR A 160 -3.12 3.92 -0.42
C TYR A 160 -3.16 5.23 0.35
N LYS A 161 -4.35 5.65 0.78
CA LYS A 161 -4.52 6.88 1.57
C LYS A 161 -5.01 6.53 2.96
N ALA A 162 -4.21 6.88 3.96
CA ALA A 162 -4.58 6.71 5.37
C ALA A 162 -5.36 7.93 5.88
N TYR A 163 -6.34 7.67 6.75
CA TYR A 163 -7.21 8.65 7.38
C TYR A 163 -7.15 8.51 8.90
N GLY A 164 -7.28 9.61 9.63
CA GLY A 164 -7.30 9.65 11.09
C GLY A 164 -8.71 9.46 11.66
N ALA A 165 -8.80 9.37 12.99
CA ALA A 165 -10.05 9.20 13.72
C ALA A 165 -11.07 10.34 13.52
N ASP A 166 -10.62 11.52 13.06
CA ASP A 166 -11.47 12.65 12.70
C ASP A 166 -12.19 12.47 11.34
N GLY A 167 -11.86 11.41 10.60
CA GLY A 167 -12.29 11.15 9.23
C GLY A 167 -11.52 11.96 8.19
N GLY A 168 -10.50 12.71 8.61
CA GLY A 168 -9.61 13.48 7.75
C GLY A 168 -8.47 12.63 7.21
N GLN A 169 -7.94 12.99 6.04
CA GLN A 169 -6.75 12.34 5.52
C GLN A 169 -5.55 12.64 6.42
N LEU A 170 -4.70 11.65 6.70
CA LEU A 170 -3.48 11.89 7.47
C LEU A 170 -2.57 12.85 6.70
N VAL A 171 -2.17 13.91 7.40
CA VAL A 171 -1.23 14.94 6.95
C VAL A 171 -0.13 15.10 8.00
N ALA A 172 0.87 15.93 7.70
CA ALA A 172 1.92 16.26 8.66
C ALA A 172 1.34 16.79 9.99
N PRO A 173 1.86 16.33 11.15
CA PRO A 173 3.03 15.44 11.32
C PRO A 173 2.73 13.94 11.31
N PHE A 174 1.47 13.51 11.30
CA PHE A 174 1.08 12.10 11.48
C PHE A 174 1.46 11.21 10.29
N ASP A 175 1.40 11.73 9.08
CA ASP A 175 1.89 11.03 7.88
C ASP A 175 3.35 10.59 8.02
N LYS A 176 4.22 11.46 8.55
CA LYS A 176 5.64 11.19 8.81
C LYS A 176 5.84 10.17 9.94
N MET A 177 4.98 10.17 10.95
CA MET A 177 5.05 9.20 12.04
C MET A 177 4.72 7.80 11.54
N VAL A 178 3.68 7.65 10.71
CA VAL A 178 3.39 6.37 10.04
C VAL A 178 4.58 5.92 9.20
N MET A 179 5.24 6.84 8.51
CA MET A 179 6.41 6.53 7.70
C MET A 179 7.63 6.02 8.45
N GLN A 180 7.82 6.46 9.71
CA GLN A 180 8.89 5.92 10.55
C GLN A 180 8.67 4.44 10.90
N GLU A 181 7.42 3.97 10.79
CA GLU A 181 7.02 2.61 11.09
C GLU A 181 6.93 1.70 9.86
N VAL A 182 7.03 2.26 8.65
CA VAL A 182 7.13 1.48 7.39
C VAL A 182 8.58 1.05 7.23
N GLN A 183 8.86 -0.22 7.51
CA GLN A 183 10.19 -0.86 7.39
C GLN A 183 10.10 -2.10 6.49
#